data_AF-A0A7C3EPC6-F1
#
_entry.id   AF-A0A7C3EPC6-F1
#
_cell.length_a   1.000
_cell.length_b   1.000
_cell.length_c   1.000
_cell.angle_alpha   90.00
_cell.angle_beta   90.00
_cell.angle_gamma   90.00
#
_symmetry.space_group_name_H-M   'P 1'
#
loop_
_entity.id
_entity.type
_entity.pdbx_description
1 polymer ?
#
loop_
_entity_poly.entity_id
_entity_poly.type
_entity_poly.pdbx_seq_one_letter_code
_entity_poly.pdbx_strand_id
1 'polypeptide(L)'
;MAYFLIKNITNKLDKRHPNLNQTLDIEYFSQFEKKFYKLASGREMIINADNLPLGVHILKAKNLITVKKISDIEYEKIQQQQKQTNVSKTETPTLQSQVDIQPPKKEKRKIKKYDEKSEDFE
;
A
#
# COMPACT_ATOMS: atom_id res chain seq x y z
N MET A 1 0.95 11.00 22.83
CA MET A 1 0.92 10.61 21.41
C MET A 1 2.20 11.03 20.73
N ALA A 2 2.69 10.22 19.81
CA ALA A 2 3.88 10.50 19.02
C ALA A 2 3.56 10.38 17.53
N TYR A 3 4.22 11.21 16.74
CA TYR A 3 4.12 11.18 15.29
C TYR A 3 5.38 10.57 14.70
N PHE A 4 5.19 9.61 13.79
CA PHE A 4 6.26 8.95 13.09
C PHE A 4 6.11 9.18 11.59
N LEU A 5 7.15 9.75 10.98
CA LEU A 5 7.31 9.85 9.54
C LEU A 5 8.01 8.60 9.04
N ILE A 6 7.34 7.83 8.21
CA ILE A 6 7.85 6.61 7.59
C ILE A 6 8.03 6.85 6.11
N LYS A 7 9.24 6.62 5.61
CA LYS A 7 9.58 6.75 4.19
C LYS A 7 9.94 5.40 3.61
N ASN A 8 9.36 5.05 2.46
CA ASN A 8 9.79 3.92 1.68
C ASN A 8 11.05 4.30 0.89
N ILE A 9 12.18 3.63 1.17
CA ILE A 9 13.47 3.89 0.54
C ILE A 9 13.85 2.81 -0.47
N THR A 10 12.91 1.98 -0.91
CA THR A 10 13.17 0.90 -1.88
C THR A 10 13.69 1.40 -3.22
N ASN A 11 13.48 2.68 -3.57
CA ASN A 11 14.11 3.32 -4.75
C ASN A 11 15.61 3.56 -4.62
N LYS A 12 16.15 3.55 -3.40
CA LYS A 12 17.58 3.78 -3.13
C LYS A 12 18.37 2.48 -3.00
N LEU A 13 17.71 1.33 -3.11
CA LEU A 13 18.36 0.03 -3.05
C LEU A 13 19.19 -0.21 -4.32
N ASP A 14 20.14 -1.13 -4.23
CA ASP A 14 20.95 -1.53 -5.39
C ASP A 14 20.05 -2.17 -6.47
N LYS A 15 20.48 -2.06 -7.74
CA LYS A 15 19.74 -2.56 -8.92
C LYS A 15 19.45 -4.06 -8.85
N ARG A 16 20.29 -4.81 -8.14
CA ARG A 16 20.16 -6.27 -7.95
C ARG A 16 19.32 -6.66 -6.75
N HIS A 17 18.89 -5.69 -5.93
CA HIS A 17 18.12 -5.98 -4.74
C HIS A 17 16.70 -6.44 -5.12
N PRO A 18 16.18 -7.54 -4.57
CA PRO A 18 14.88 -8.10 -4.96
C PRO A 18 13.71 -7.15 -4.69
N ASN A 19 13.85 -6.29 -3.68
CA ASN A 19 12.83 -5.34 -3.26
C ASN A 19 12.99 -3.95 -3.89
N LEU A 20 13.83 -3.78 -4.93
CA LEU A 20 14.02 -2.49 -5.60
C LEU A 20 12.67 -1.95 -6.11
N ASN A 21 12.38 -0.68 -5.80
CA ASN A 21 11.12 -0.01 -6.16
C ASN A 21 9.83 -0.70 -5.71
N GLN A 22 9.92 -1.63 -4.75
CA GLN A 22 8.75 -2.34 -4.27
C GLN A 22 7.83 -1.44 -3.44
N THR A 23 6.52 -1.61 -3.65
CA THR A 23 5.47 -1.07 -2.77
C THR A 23 5.39 -1.92 -1.51
N LEU A 24 5.42 -1.27 -0.34
CA LEU A 24 5.41 -1.96 0.95
C LEU A 24 4.05 -1.83 1.61
N ASP A 25 3.57 -2.93 2.18
CA ASP A 25 2.36 -2.93 3.01
C ASP A 25 2.77 -2.60 4.45
N ILE A 26 2.36 -1.42 4.92
CA ILE A 26 2.63 -0.95 6.27
C ILE A 26 1.41 -1.18 7.13
N GLU A 27 1.59 -2.02 8.15
CA GLU A 27 0.60 -2.26 9.18
C GLU A 27 0.54 -1.10 10.18
N TYR A 28 -0.67 -0.69 10.55
CA TYR A 28 -0.91 0.28 11.61
C TYR A 28 -2.26 0.03 12.31
N PHE A 29 -2.36 0.48 13.56
CA PHE A 29 -3.61 0.38 14.32
C PHE A 29 -4.37 1.71 14.25
N SER A 30 -5.68 1.62 13.97
CA SER A 30 -6.59 2.74 13.94
C SER A 30 -7.86 2.33 14.66
N GLN A 31 -8.22 2.99 15.75
CA GLN A 31 -9.44 2.70 16.51
C GLN A 31 -9.57 1.21 16.87
N PHE A 32 -8.48 0.61 17.38
CA PHE A 32 -8.37 -0.81 17.74
C PHE A 32 -8.46 -1.81 16.57
N GLU A 33 -8.56 -1.34 15.34
CA GLU A 33 -8.51 -2.19 14.14
C GLU A 33 -7.13 -2.14 13.48
N LYS A 34 -6.65 -3.31 13.05
CA LYS A 34 -5.44 -3.45 12.25
C LYS A 34 -5.74 -3.07 10.80
N LYS A 35 -5.07 -2.03 10.30
CA LYS A 35 -5.17 -1.54 8.92
C LYS A 35 -3.84 -1.68 8.21
N PHE A 36 -3.90 -1.72 6.88
CA PHE A 36 -2.73 -1.78 6.01
C PHE A 36 -2.74 -0.60 5.05
N TYR A 37 -1.60 0.08 4.95
CA TYR A 37 -1.39 1.15 3.99
C TYR A 37 -0.32 0.73 2.98
N LYS A 38 -0.64 0.82 1.69
CA LYS A 38 0.31 0.54 0.61
C LYS A 38 1.18 1.76 0.34
N LEU A 39 2.42 1.72 0.80
CA LEU A 39 3.38 2.81 0.62
C LEU A 39 4.24 2.56 -0.63
N ALA A 40 4.00 3.33 -1.69
CA ALA A 40 4.79 3.28 -2.91
C ALA A 40 6.25 3.72 -2.66
N SER A 41 7.15 3.25 -3.52
CA SER A 41 8.59 3.59 -3.47
C SER A 41 8.82 5.11 -3.48
N GLY A 42 9.71 5.59 -2.62
CA GLY A 42 10.06 7.01 -2.49
C GLY A 42 9.01 7.88 -1.78
N ARG A 43 7.82 7.35 -1.48
CA ARG A 43 6.77 8.07 -0.76
C ARG A 43 6.96 8.00 0.75
N GLU A 44 6.26 8.91 1.42
CA GLU A 44 6.25 9.06 2.87
C GLU A 44 4.83 8.96 3.37
N MET A 45 4.66 8.40 4.57
CA MET A 45 3.42 8.41 5.31
C MET A 45 3.70 8.85 6.75
N ILE A 46 2.70 9.47 7.36
CA ILE A 46 2.74 9.80 8.78
C ILE A 46 1.79 8.88 9.51
N ILE A 47 2.28 8.29 10.60
CA ILE A 47 1.49 7.49 11.51
C ILE A 47 1.46 8.20 12.86
N ASN A 48 0.25 8.36 13.41
CA ASN A 48 0.04 8.71 14.79
C ASN A 48 -0.11 7.41 15.58
N ALA A 49 0.85 7.13 16.47
CA ALA A 49 0.79 5.96 17.34
C ALA A 49 1.62 6.22 18.60
N ASP A 50 1.21 5.64 19.72
CA ASP A 50 2.03 5.69 20.94
C ASP A 50 3.29 4.81 20.78
N ASN A 51 3.12 3.63 20.15
CA ASN A 51 4.19 2.71 19.82
C ASN A 51 4.14 2.32 18.33
N LEU A 52 5.30 2.14 17.72
CA LEU A 52 5.41 1.68 16.34
C LEU A 52 4.99 0.20 16.24
N PRO A 53 4.17 -0.18 15.26
CA PRO A 53 3.81 -1.58 15.01
C PRO A 53 5.05 -2.43 14.71
N LEU A 54 5.03 -3.69 15.14
CA LEU A 54 6.15 -4.63 14.94
C LEU A 54 6.52 -4.78 13.45
N GLY A 55 5.54 -4.77 12.55
CA GLY A 55 5.77 -4.80 11.10
C GLY A 55 6.67 -3.66 10.61
N VAL A 56 6.50 -2.45 11.17
CA VAL A 56 7.36 -1.31 10.86
C VAL A 56 8.78 -1.53 11.36
N HIS A 57 8.96 -2.09 12.57
CA HIS A 57 10.27 -2.44 13.09
C HIS A 57 11.00 -3.46 12.20
N ILE A 58 10.29 -4.48 11.72
CA ILE A 58 10.85 -5.49 10.81
C ILE A 58 11.29 -4.85 9.48
N LEU A 59 10.44 -3.99 8.88
CA LEU A 59 10.78 -3.29 7.65
C LEU A 59 11.99 -2.36 7.81
N LYS A 60 12.10 -1.70 8.97
CA LYS A 60 13.26 -0.87 9.33
C LYS A 60 14.52 -1.71 9.46
N ALA A 61 14.46 -2.85 10.14
CA ALA A 61 15.60 -3.77 10.28
C ALA A 61 16.07 -4.33 8.93
N LYS A 62 15.15 -4.49 7.96
CA LYS A 62 15.45 -4.89 6.58
C LYS A 62 15.97 -3.73 5.71
N ASN A 63 16.16 -2.53 6.24
CA ASN A 63 16.57 -1.33 5.51
C ASN A 63 15.65 -0.98 4.32
N LEU A 64 14.36 -1.33 4.39
CA LEU A 64 13.38 -1.01 3.33
C LEU A 64 12.69 0.34 3.57
N ILE A 65 12.69 0.80 4.82
CA ILE A 65 12.09 2.07 5.24
C ILE A 65 13.02 2.85 6.16
N THR A 66 12.83 4.17 6.21
CA THR A 66 13.36 5.01 7.28
C THR A 66 12.24 5.53 8.15
N VAL A 67 12.45 5.55 9.46
CA VAL A 67 11.48 6.02 10.44
C VAL A 67 12.07 7.16 11.24
N LYS A 68 11.42 8.32 11.22
CA LYS A 68 11.79 9.51 11.99
C LYS A 68 10.63 9.88 12.93
N LYS A 69 10.93 10.09 14.21
CA LYS A 69 9.97 10.71 15.14
C LYS A 69 9.93 12.21 14.84
N ILE A 70 8.74 12.76 14.64
CA ILE A 70 8.52 14.18 14.37
C ILE A 70 7.78 14.83 15.53
N SER A 71 7.99 16.13 15.72
CA SER A 71 7.27 16.91 16.73
C SER A 71 5.89 17.34 16.24
N ASP A 72 5.03 17.78 17.14
CA ASP A 72 3.69 18.27 16.82
C ASP A 72 3.74 19.47 15.86
N ILE A 73 4.73 20.35 16.05
CA ILE A 73 4.97 21.51 15.17
C ILE A 73 5.37 21.06 13.75
N GLU A 74 6.23 20.04 13.64
CA GLU A 74 6.60 19.48 12.33
C GLU A 74 5.41 18.80 11.65
N TYR A 75 4.60 18.09 12.41
CA TYR A 75 3.39 17.44 11.93
C TYR A 75 2.39 18.45 11.34
N GLU A 76 2.09 19.53 12.06
CA GLU A 76 1.19 20.59 11.59
C GLU A 76 1.68 21.23 10.30
N LYS A 77 2.99 21.51 10.21
CA LYS A 77 3.59 22.07 8.99
C LYS A 77 3.39 21.14 7.78
N ILE A 78 3.64 19.85 7.95
CA ILE A 78 3.46 18.88 6.86
C ILE A 78 1.99 18.78 6.46
N GLN A 79 1.06 18.78 7.42
CA GLN A 79 -0.38 18.76 7.14
C GLN A 79 -0.86 20.00 6.39
N GLN A 80 -0.34 21.19 6.73
CA GLN A 80 -0.67 22.43 6.03
C GLN A 80 -0.13 22.44 4.59
N GLN A 81 1.09 21.95 4.36
CA GLN A 81 1.68 21.82 3.02
C GLN A 81 0.87 20.86 2.13
N GLN A 82 0.40 19.74 2.68
CA GLN A 82 -0.46 18.81 1.93
C GLN A 82 -1.79 19.45 1.53
N LYS A 83 -2.38 20.30 2.38
CA LYS A 83 -3.60 21.05 2.05
C LYS A 83 -3.40 22.07 0.93
N GLN A 84 -2.29 22.81 0.94
CA GLN A 84 -2.00 23.84 -0.08
C GLN A 84 -1.72 23.24 -1.47
N THR A 85 -1.10 22.06 -1.54
CA THR A 85 -0.79 21.39 -2.82
C THR A 85 -2.04 20.95 -3.59
N ASN A 86 -3.17 20.75 -2.90
CA ASN A 86 -4.46 20.39 -3.51
C ASN A 86 -5.27 21.59 -4.01
N VAL A 87 -4.87 22.83 -3.72
CA VAL A 87 -5.60 24.05 -4.15
C VAL A 87 -5.05 24.63 -5.45
N SER A 88 -3.86 24.20 -5.90
CA SER A 88 -3.18 24.77 -7.08
C SER A 88 -3.36 23.99 -8.38
N LYS A 89 -4.35 23.10 -8.47
CA LYS A 89 -4.75 22.48 -9.74
C LYS A 89 -6.26 22.59 -9.93
N THR A 90 -6.69 23.72 -10.46
CA THR A 90 -8.02 23.88 -11.06
C THR A 90 -7.84 24.14 -12.54
N GLU A 91 -8.28 23.17 -13.34
CA GLU A 91 -8.67 23.14 -14.77
C GLU A 91 -8.52 21.66 -15.17
N THR A 92 -9.52 20.82 -15.43
CA THR A 92 -10.95 20.92 -15.82
C THR A 92 -11.66 19.60 -15.39
N PRO A 93 -13.01 19.53 -15.37
CA PRO A 93 -13.75 18.44 -14.71
C PRO A 93 -14.12 17.30 -15.66
N THR A 94 -13.95 16.04 -15.23
CA THR A 94 -14.84 14.96 -15.67
C THR A 94 -14.84 13.75 -14.72
N LEU A 95 -16.06 13.39 -14.31
CA LEU A 95 -16.55 12.10 -13.82
C LEU A 95 -16.05 11.57 -12.47
N GLN A 96 -16.87 11.88 -11.46
CA GLN A 96 -17.29 10.91 -10.45
C GLN A 96 -17.51 9.53 -11.09
N SER A 97 -16.85 8.51 -10.55
CA SER A 97 -17.39 7.15 -10.54
C SER A 97 -17.42 6.69 -9.09
N GLN A 98 -18.62 6.79 -8.53
CA GLN A 98 -19.11 5.79 -7.61
C GLN A 98 -18.97 4.44 -8.33
N VAL A 99 -18.34 3.46 -7.68
CA VAL A 99 -18.47 2.06 -8.10
C VAL A 99 -19.42 1.42 -7.11
N ASP A 100 -20.67 1.34 -7.54
CA ASP A 100 -21.68 0.41 -7.08
C ASP A 100 -21.09 -1.00 -6.96
N ILE A 101 -21.22 -1.59 -5.77
CA ILE A 101 -20.93 -3.00 -5.54
C ILE A 101 -22.13 -3.79 -6.05
N GLN A 102 -22.11 -4.17 -7.34
CA GLN A 102 -22.94 -5.28 -7.85
C GLN A 102 -22.31 -6.63 -7.47
N PRO A 103 -23.07 -7.61 -6.95
CA PRO A 103 -22.54 -8.94 -6.64
C PRO A 103 -22.29 -9.77 -7.91
N PRO A 104 -21.21 -10.58 -7.96
CA PRO A 104 -20.81 -11.29 -9.19
C PRO A 104 -21.77 -12.44 -9.54
N LYS A 105 -22.24 -12.43 -10.80
CA LYS A 105 -23.00 -13.52 -11.43
C LYS A 105 -22.10 -14.75 -11.64
N LYS A 106 -22.60 -15.92 -11.23
CA LYS A 106 -21.99 -17.24 -11.44
C LYS A 106 -21.97 -17.58 -12.93
N GLU A 107 -20.78 -17.67 -13.52
CA GLU A 107 -20.60 -18.13 -14.89
C GLU A 107 -20.30 -19.65 -14.91
N LYS A 108 -21.18 -20.40 -15.60
CA LYS A 108 -21.10 -21.87 -15.73
C LYS A 108 -20.00 -22.23 -16.75
N ARG A 109 -18.90 -22.84 -16.28
CA ARG A 109 -17.91 -23.45 -17.18
C ARG A 109 -18.47 -24.75 -17.79
N LYS A 110 -18.61 -24.78 -19.12
CA LYS A 110 -18.87 -25.99 -19.90
C LYS A 110 -17.57 -26.82 -19.98
N ILE A 111 -17.62 -28.05 -19.47
CA ILE A 111 -16.57 -29.06 -19.62
C ILE A 111 -16.68 -29.62 -21.05
N LYS A 112 -15.61 -29.52 -21.85
CA LYS A 112 -15.44 -30.28 -23.08
C LYS A 112 -14.83 -31.64 -22.70
N LYS A 113 -15.56 -32.74 -22.93
CA LYS A 113 -15.01 -34.09 -22.90
C LYS A 113 -14.20 -34.29 -24.18
N TYR A 114 -12.94 -34.69 -24.03
CA TYR A 114 -12.14 -35.26 -25.10
C TYR A 114 -12.39 -36.77 -25.14
N ASP A 115 -12.63 -37.29 -26.34
CA ASP A 115 -12.59 -38.71 -26.66
C ASP A 115 -11.14 -39.19 -26.58
N GLU A 116 -10.90 -40.26 -25.82
CA GLU A 116 -9.70 -41.08 -25.94
C GLU A 116 -10.17 -42.49 -26.30
N LYS A 117 -9.84 -42.89 -27.53
CA LYS A 117 -10.04 -44.22 -28.10
C LYS A 117 -8.65 -44.75 -28.46
N SER A 118 -8.15 -45.74 -27.72
CA SER A 118 -7.06 -46.69 -28.02
C SER A 118 -6.59 -47.24 -26.67
N GLU A 119 -6.32 -48.52 -26.44
CA GLU A 119 -6.12 -49.69 -27.29
C GLU A 119 -6.15 -50.91 -26.36
N ASP A 120 -6.54 -52.05 -26.92
CA ASP A 120 -6.64 -53.35 -26.27
C ASP A 120 -5.28 -53.87 -25.76
N PHE A 121 -5.27 -54.50 -24.58
CA PHE A 121 -4.26 -55.46 -24.15
C PHE A 121 -4.87 -56.45 -23.15
N GLU A 122 -5.36 -57.59 -23.67
CA GLU A 122 -4.98 -58.98 -23.30
C GLU A 122 -5.87 -60.00 -24.03
#